data_AF-A0A2H5WUY6-F1
#
_entry.id   AF-A0A2H5WUY6-F1
#
_cell.length_a   1.000
_cell.length_b   1.000
_cell.length_c   1.000
_cell.angle_alpha   90.00
_cell.angle_beta   90.00
_cell.angle_gamma   90.00
#
_symmetry.space_group_name_H-M   'P 1'
#
loop_
_entity.id
_entity.type
_entity.pdbx_description
1 polymer ?
#
loop_
_entity_poly.entity_id
_entity_poly.type
_entity_poly.pdbx_seq_one_letter_code
_entity_poly.pdbx_strand_id
1 'polypeptide(L)'
;MRTRKRRIWATRWSMVGVASMLLVWLLQPLSMLTAQTQVVQLPRIAVIDFQNKSGYGGGSIARAATDAVAGEFQKTGRYEVLARGEIEQQLKDLDLSPPLSKTGYLRLGRALQLESIVAGDVEAITFVGSPKQAQVTLTVKVIDIASGEPVNGAVVTGFSNPRPGYSGDDDTLVLEAIRNAAFEAVRTIQNYTIPEATVLTTRAGKEVLLNRGIRGGLKPGMEMIVIRRGEEVGRIRITEVSDSDAVGVILESLKGIQSEDKARAVFEVPSVKVKAGKVVKEEPRTRAERNKALRALGPLLILGLIAFGVARASSGGNTPVQDVIAEASTDGNFDPIIRISWKTTLFAKSNRDQIQWQIYRSDFIDVDGNGNLIPIGVVPGNQHSFIDTTVPRVVNYASLPREGSEDLSLEEVDTAPGIAPGRSYTYQLALVYREVRDIAGGGGGGGGGGQQQIVFLLSDRVRSGQATAIAPVQLLTPVQRSEDVDPKEVIFSWLAAEGANAYRVEVSADPTFRDRNRTFVSPEILSTAAGGSPVSTERLNIETGLLARLGLVGQRVTLYWRVGARNLNDNPGPVPGPGGLRYVWSRPFEFTTQELPPPP
;
A
#
# COMPACT_ATOMS: atom_id res chain seq x y z
N MET A 1 -0.40 51.19 -93.12
CA MET A 1 0.69 50.21 -93.37
C MET A 1 2.02 50.92 -93.29
N ARG A 2 2.79 50.71 -92.22
CA ARG A 2 4.23 51.04 -92.16
C ARG A 2 4.83 50.34 -90.94
N THR A 3 5.58 49.29 -91.24
CA THR A 3 6.40 48.50 -90.32
C THR A 3 7.57 49.35 -89.83
N ARG A 4 7.92 49.27 -88.53
CA ARG A 4 9.31 49.52 -88.11
C ARG A 4 9.66 48.85 -86.78
N LYS A 5 10.84 48.23 -86.85
CA LYS A 5 11.54 47.43 -85.84
C LYS A 5 11.74 48.18 -84.53
N ARG A 6 11.53 47.48 -83.41
CA ARG A 6 11.95 47.92 -82.07
C ARG A 6 13.44 47.60 -81.87
N ARG A 7 14.21 48.60 -81.46
CA ARG A 7 15.55 48.45 -80.90
C ARG A 7 15.62 49.21 -79.56
N ILE A 8 15.88 48.43 -78.52
CA ILE A 8 16.49 48.68 -77.21
C ILE A 8 16.86 50.13 -76.88
N TRP A 9 16.43 50.63 -75.72
CA TRP A 9 17.26 51.44 -74.80
C TRP A 9 16.88 51.11 -73.35
N ALA A 10 17.89 50.90 -72.51
CA ALA A 10 17.82 50.61 -71.10
C ALA A 10 18.00 51.89 -70.27
N THR A 11 17.26 52.02 -69.16
CA THR A 11 17.51 52.99 -68.07
C THR A 11 16.86 52.39 -66.81
N ARG A 12 17.60 51.73 -65.91
CA ARG A 12 18.30 52.23 -64.71
C ARG A 12 17.38 52.74 -63.57
N TRP A 13 17.55 52.07 -62.41
CA TRP A 13 17.28 52.43 -60.99
C TRP A 13 15.93 51.98 -60.42
N SER A 14 15.78 51.48 -59.19
CA SER A 14 16.65 50.93 -58.14
C SER A 14 15.74 50.32 -57.05
N MET A 15 16.16 49.19 -56.47
CA MET A 15 15.86 48.68 -55.11
C MET A 15 14.47 48.92 -54.48
N VAL A 16 13.58 47.93 -54.52
CA VAL A 16 12.72 47.54 -53.38
C VAL A 16 12.41 46.05 -53.55
N GLY A 17 12.89 45.18 -52.65
CA GLY A 17 12.54 43.77 -52.75
C GLY A 17 13.26 42.78 -51.84
N VAL A 18 14.29 43.20 -51.08
CA VAL A 18 15.01 42.29 -50.16
C VAL A 18 15.08 42.82 -48.71
N ALA A 19 14.57 44.03 -48.44
CA ALA A 19 14.58 44.62 -47.09
C ALA A 19 13.29 44.39 -46.26
N SER A 20 12.46 43.40 -46.62
CA SER A 20 11.22 43.08 -45.86
C SER A 20 11.30 41.78 -45.06
N MET A 21 12.38 40.99 -45.17
CA MET A 21 12.58 39.77 -44.35
C MET A 21 13.68 39.89 -43.29
N LEU A 22 14.31 41.06 -43.14
CA LEU A 22 15.35 41.31 -42.12
C LEU A 22 14.92 42.27 -41.00
N LEU A 23 13.73 42.87 -41.07
CA LEU A 23 13.23 43.76 -40.00
C LEU A 23 12.26 43.09 -39.00
N VAL A 24 11.83 41.85 -39.26
CA VAL A 24 10.98 41.07 -38.33
C VAL A 24 11.81 40.37 -37.24
N TRP A 25 13.14 40.36 -37.36
CA TRP A 25 14.06 39.76 -36.39
C TRP A 25 14.66 40.76 -35.38
N LEU A 26 14.33 42.05 -35.46
CA LEU A 26 14.87 43.12 -34.60
C LEU A 26 13.84 43.74 -33.63
N LEU A 27 12.63 43.16 -33.55
CA LEU A 27 11.58 43.55 -32.60
C LEU A 27 11.04 42.34 -31.83
N GLN A 28 11.95 41.48 -31.34
CA GLN A 28 11.61 40.62 -30.20
C GLN A 28 11.61 41.51 -28.96
N PRO A 29 10.47 41.72 -28.26
CA PRO A 29 10.54 42.31 -26.94
C PRO A 29 11.35 41.35 -26.08
N LEU A 30 12.55 41.79 -25.67
CA LEU A 30 13.24 41.27 -24.50
C LEU A 30 12.30 41.47 -23.31
N SER A 31 11.37 40.54 -23.18
CA SER A 31 10.63 40.31 -21.96
C SER A 31 11.65 39.72 -21.01
N MET A 32 12.46 40.58 -20.40
CA MET A 32 13.10 40.24 -19.15
C MET A 32 11.96 39.89 -18.21
N LEU A 33 11.65 38.59 -18.13
CA LEU A 33 11.00 38.02 -16.98
C LEU A 33 11.90 38.40 -15.81
N THR A 34 11.60 39.52 -15.18
CA THR A 34 11.92 39.67 -13.77
C THR A 34 11.15 38.52 -13.13
N ALA A 35 11.87 37.42 -12.90
CA ALA A 35 11.42 36.45 -11.93
C ALA A 35 11.26 37.28 -10.65
N GLN A 36 10.03 37.65 -10.34
CA GLN A 36 9.67 37.99 -8.98
C GLN A 36 9.94 36.70 -8.22
N THR A 37 11.14 36.59 -7.65
CA THR A 37 11.45 35.59 -6.67
C THR A 37 10.48 35.88 -5.53
N GLN A 38 9.31 35.22 -5.55
CA GLN A 38 8.46 35.14 -4.38
C GLN A 38 9.38 34.61 -3.29
N VAL A 39 9.74 35.47 -2.34
CA VAL A 39 10.43 35.06 -1.13
C VAL A 39 9.44 34.15 -0.42
N VAL A 40 9.60 32.85 -0.60
CA VAL A 40 8.83 31.84 0.12
C VAL A 40 9.25 32.00 1.57
N GLN A 41 8.44 32.71 2.36
CA GLN A 41 8.62 32.76 3.80
C GLN A 41 8.37 31.34 4.33
N LEU A 42 9.37 30.78 5.00
CA LEU A 42 9.25 29.45 5.58
C LEU A 42 8.32 29.52 6.80
N PRO A 43 7.44 28.53 7.01
CA PRO A 43 6.67 28.41 8.23
C PRO A 43 7.55 28.47 9.48
N ARG A 44 7.18 29.29 10.46
CA ARG A 44 7.92 29.45 11.73
C ARG A 44 7.50 28.38 12.73
N ILE A 45 8.48 27.70 13.33
CA ILE A 45 8.27 26.70 14.38
C ILE A 45 9.15 26.96 15.60
N ALA A 46 8.65 26.59 16.77
CA ALA A 46 9.44 26.54 18.01
C ALA A 46 9.59 25.11 18.49
N VAL A 47 10.79 24.73 18.93
CA VAL A 47 11.02 23.46 19.65
C VAL A 47 11.18 23.80 21.13
N ILE A 48 10.19 23.42 21.93
CA ILE A 48 10.23 23.65 23.38
C ILE A 48 11.00 22.54 24.08
N ASP A 49 11.50 22.83 25.28
CA ASP A 49 12.30 21.88 26.05
C ASP A 49 11.57 20.56 26.28
N PHE A 50 12.25 19.46 25.93
CA PHE A 50 11.77 18.12 26.14
C PHE A 50 11.79 17.76 27.62
N GLN A 51 10.90 16.88 28.06
CA GLN A 51 10.99 16.34 29.41
C GLN A 51 11.87 15.09 29.41
N ASN A 52 12.68 14.93 30.45
CA ASN A 52 13.42 13.69 30.66
C ASN A 52 12.65 12.77 31.61
N LYS A 53 12.02 11.73 31.07
CA LYS A 53 11.31 10.68 31.83
C LYS A 53 12.13 9.41 32.03
N SER A 54 13.31 9.33 31.40
CA SER A 54 14.17 8.14 31.42
C SER A 54 14.84 7.87 32.77
N GLY A 55 14.97 8.89 33.62
CA GLY A 55 15.73 8.83 34.88
C GLY A 55 17.26 8.91 34.72
N TYR A 56 17.79 8.99 33.49
CA TYR A 56 19.22 9.05 33.20
C TYR A 56 19.67 10.49 32.85
N GLY A 57 20.79 10.97 33.41
CA GLY A 57 21.47 12.21 33.01
C GLY A 57 20.74 13.54 33.26
N GLY A 58 19.55 13.55 33.85
CA GLY A 58 18.86 14.77 34.30
C GLY A 58 18.53 15.79 33.18
N GLY A 59 18.56 17.09 33.50
CA GLY A 59 18.12 18.16 32.60
C GLY A 59 19.05 18.44 31.41
N SER A 60 20.29 17.95 31.41
CA SER A 60 21.19 18.08 30.24
C SER A 60 20.76 17.16 29.09
N ILE A 61 20.22 15.98 29.40
CA ILE A 61 19.68 15.04 28.40
C ILE A 61 18.44 15.59 27.69
N ALA A 62 17.53 16.19 28.45
CA ALA A 62 16.38 16.92 27.90
C ALA A 62 16.81 18.01 26.91
N ARG A 63 17.79 18.83 27.31
CA ARG A 63 18.36 19.89 26.45
C ARG A 63 19.03 19.33 25.21
N ALA A 64 19.84 18.28 25.36
CA ALA A 64 20.51 17.61 24.23
C ALA A 64 19.51 17.04 23.22
N ALA A 65 18.40 16.44 23.68
CA ALA A 65 17.34 15.94 22.80
C ALA A 65 16.60 17.08 22.10
N THR A 66 16.32 18.17 22.82
CA THR A 66 15.69 19.38 22.27
C THR A 66 16.55 20.00 21.17
N ASP A 67 17.85 20.18 21.44
CA ASP A 67 18.82 20.74 20.48
C ASP A 67 19.00 19.84 19.26
N ALA A 68 19.07 18.52 19.48
CA ALA A 68 19.17 17.56 18.38
C ALA A 68 17.93 17.63 17.46
N VAL A 69 16.72 17.64 18.03
CA VAL A 69 15.47 17.73 17.23
C VAL A 69 15.37 19.09 16.52
N ALA A 70 15.67 20.19 17.20
CA ALA A 70 15.69 21.52 16.59
C ALA A 70 16.68 21.61 15.41
N GLY A 71 17.89 21.09 15.61
CA GLY A 71 18.91 21.03 14.56
C GLY A 71 18.46 20.18 13.37
N GLU A 72 17.81 19.03 13.60
CA GLU A 72 17.29 18.20 12.52
C GLU A 72 16.15 18.90 11.76
N PHE A 73 15.24 19.61 12.43
CA PHE A 73 14.21 20.42 11.75
C PHE A 73 14.83 21.56 10.91
N GLN A 74 15.87 22.21 11.41
CA GLN A 74 16.55 23.28 10.69
C GLN A 74 17.24 22.77 9.41
N LYS A 75 17.89 21.60 9.47
CA LYS A 75 18.55 20.95 8.31
C LYS A 75 17.59 20.65 7.16
N THR A 76 16.29 20.55 7.44
CA THR A 76 15.29 20.27 6.41
C THR A 76 15.10 21.40 5.40
N GLY A 77 15.46 22.63 5.78
CA GLY A 77 15.20 23.82 4.98
C GLY A 77 13.72 24.14 4.75
N ARG A 78 12.79 23.48 5.47
CA ARG A 78 11.33 23.67 5.33
C ARG A 78 10.71 24.61 6.35
N TYR A 79 11.47 24.94 7.40
CA TYR A 79 10.98 25.72 8.53
C TYR A 79 12.00 26.77 8.96
N GLU A 80 11.50 27.90 9.45
CA GLU A 80 12.28 28.82 10.27
C GLU A 80 12.16 28.36 11.73
N VAL A 81 13.23 27.79 12.27
CA VAL A 81 13.27 27.31 13.65
C VAL A 81 13.69 28.47 14.56
N LEU A 82 12.83 28.86 15.51
CA LEU A 82 13.12 29.96 16.43
C LEU A 82 14.27 29.62 17.39
N ALA A 83 15.05 30.64 17.74
CA ALA A 83 16.13 30.51 18.69
C ALA A 83 15.58 30.25 20.11
N ARG A 84 16.23 29.35 20.86
CA ARG A 84 15.83 28.99 22.23
C ARG A 84 15.63 30.22 23.14
N GLY A 85 16.53 31.19 23.08
CA GLY A 85 16.45 32.39 23.92
C GLY A 85 15.19 33.22 23.70
N GLU A 86 14.67 33.28 22.46
CA GLU A 86 13.42 33.95 22.13
C GLU A 86 12.21 33.21 22.74
N ILE A 87 12.22 31.88 22.65
CA ILE A 87 11.18 31.01 23.22
C ILE A 87 11.17 31.13 24.75
N GLU A 88 12.33 31.07 25.39
CA GLU A 88 12.48 31.18 26.85
C GLU A 88 12.05 32.55 27.37
N GLN A 89 12.40 33.62 26.66
CA GLN A 89 11.96 34.96 27.02
C GLN A 89 10.43 35.07 26.95
N GLN A 90 9.83 34.59 25.87
CA GLN A 90 8.38 34.66 25.72
C GLN A 90 7.63 33.77 26.71
N LEU A 91 8.18 32.62 27.08
CA LEU A 91 7.64 31.77 28.15
C LEU A 91 7.61 32.52 29.49
N LYS A 92 8.69 33.23 29.85
CA LYS A 92 8.75 34.06 31.06
C LYS A 92 7.73 35.20 31.01
N ASP A 93 7.64 35.90 29.88
CA ASP A 93 6.72 37.03 29.70
C ASP A 93 5.25 36.61 29.80
N LEU A 94 4.94 35.36 29.43
CA LEU A 94 3.59 34.79 29.51
C LEU A 94 3.28 34.06 30.83
N ASP A 95 4.25 33.98 31.74
CA ASP A 95 4.21 33.18 32.98
C ASP A 95 3.85 31.70 32.68
N LEU A 96 4.52 31.12 31.68
CA LEU A 96 4.34 29.74 31.24
C LEU A 96 5.58 28.91 31.53
N SER A 97 5.39 27.71 32.05
CA SER A 97 6.45 26.73 32.29
C SER A 97 6.10 25.38 31.65
N PRO A 98 6.99 24.75 30.87
CA PRO A 98 6.79 23.39 30.37
C PRO A 98 6.64 22.37 31.52
N PRO A 99 5.85 21.29 31.35
CA PRO A 99 5.03 20.97 30.18
C PRO A 99 3.80 21.90 30.05
N LEU A 100 3.55 22.39 28.83
CA LEU A 100 2.46 23.32 28.57
C LEU A 100 1.12 22.58 28.43
N SER A 101 0.05 23.22 28.91
CA SER A 101 -1.32 22.81 28.60
C SER A 101 -1.71 23.25 27.18
N LYS A 102 -2.84 22.75 26.66
CA LYS A 102 -3.44 23.20 25.38
C LYS A 102 -3.51 24.74 25.30
N THR A 103 -4.02 25.37 26.36
CA THR A 103 -4.08 26.83 26.46
C THR A 103 -2.69 27.49 26.46
N GLY A 104 -1.69 26.85 27.10
CA GLY A 104 -0.30 27.30 27.08
C GLY A 104 0.29 27.30 25.67
N TYR A 105 0.10 26.23 24.90
CA TYR A 105 0.54 26.15 23.50
C TYR A 105 -0.10 27.23 22.63
N LEU A 106 -1.40 27.45 22.76
CA LEU A 106 -2.12 28.49 22.02
C LEU A 106 -1.62 29.91 22.35
N ARG A 107 -1.34 30.19 23.63
CA ARG A 107 -0.83 31.49 24.08
C ARG A 107 0.58 31.75 23.55
N LEU A 108 1.49 30.78 23.71
CA LEU A 108 2.86 30.89 23.23
C LEU A 108 2.92 31.00 21.70
N GLY A 109 2.18 30.15 20.99
CA GLY A 109 2.13 30.12 19.53
C GLY A 109 1.63 31.43 18.92
N ARG A 110 0.58 32.03 19.50
CA ARG A 110 0.07 33.34 19.02
C ARG A 110 1.04 34.48 19.31
N ALA A 111 1.67 34.48 20.49
CA ALA A 111 2.63 35.53 20.86
C ALA A 111 3.85 35.53 19.93
N LEU A 112 4.35 34.34 19.57
CA LEU A 112 5.50 34.16 18.68
C LEU A 112 5.12 34.09 17.19
N GLN A 113 3.83 34.20 16.84
CA GLN A 113 3.32 34.05 15.48
C GLN A 113 3.76 32.74 14.81
N LEU A 114 3.62 31.63 15.53
CA LEU A 114 3.98 30.28 15.09
C LEU A 114 2.80 29.56 14.45
N GLU A 115 3.09 28.75 13.44
CA GLU A 115 2.12 27.81 12.88
C GLU A 115 2.07 26.51 13.70
N SER A 116 3.22 26.10 14.25
CA SER A 116 3.32 24.87 15.04
C SER A 116 4.39 24.95 16.13
N ILE A 117 4.19 24.20 17.21
CA ILE A 117 5.16 23.99 18.29
C ILE A 117 5.54 22.51 18.34
N VAL A 118 6.84 22.22 18.40
CA VAL A 118 7.37 20.87 18.61
C VAL A 118 7.65 20.67 20.10
N ALA A 119 7.09 19.62 20.67
CA ALA A 119 7.30 19.22 22.05
C ALA A 119 7.65 17.73 22.11
N GLY A 120 8.30 17.27 23.18
CA GLY A 120 8.68 15.87 23.26
C GLY A 120 9.14 15.42 24.63
N ASP A 121 9.40 14.12 24.71
CA ASP A 121 9.81 13.42 25.92
C ASP A 121 10.95 12.45 25.59
N VAL A 122 11.97 12.39 26.45
CA VAL A 122 12.95 11.30 26.48
C VAL A 122 12.39 10.20 27.36
N GLU A 123 11.83 9.17 26.74
CA GLU A 123 11.04 8.14 27.44
C GLU A 123 11.92 7.10 28.14
N ALA A 124 12.99 6.66 27.48
CA ALA A 124 13.87 5.62 28.00
C ALA A 124 15.30 5.75 27.45
N ILE A 125 16.27 5.48 28.31
CA ILE A 125 17.68 5.31 27.97
C ILE A 125 18.13 3.97 28.54
N THR A 126 18.60 3.08 27.68
CA THR A 126 19.05 1.73 28.05
C THR A 126 20.35 1.39 27.33
N PHE A 127 21.12 0.44 27.87
CA PHE A 127 22.32 -0.07 27.21
C PHE A 127 22.11 -1.53 26.81
N VAL A 128 22.48 -1.86 25.57
CA VAL A 128 22.25 -3.19 24.97
C VAL A 128 23.48 -3.68 24.21
N GLY A 129 23.58 -5.00 24.01
CA GLY A 129 24.56 -5.63 23.14
C GLY A 129 25.98 -5.81 23.72
N SER A 130 26.79 -6.58 22.97
CA SER A 130 28.23 -6.72 23.15
C SER A 130 28.87 -6.69 21.75
N PRO A 131 29.49 -5.58 21.31
CA PRO A 131 29.88 -4.41 22.10
C PRO A 131 28.71 -3.53 22.59
N LYS A 132 28.93 -2.83 23.72
CA LYS A 132 27.93 -1.99 24.40
C LYS A 132 27.44 -0.85 23.49
N GLN A 133 26.13 -0.68 23.41
CA GLN A 133 25.46 0.40 22.69
C GLN A 133 24.42 1.08 23.57
N ALA A 134 24.30 2.40 23.45
CA ALA A 134 23.18 3.14 24.02
C ALA A 134 21.96 3.04 23.09
N GLN A 135 20.79 2.88 23.69
CA GLN A 135 19.48 2.85 23.05
C GLN A 135 18.62 3.93 23.71
N VAL A 136 18.15 4.90 22.92
CA VAL A 136 17.37 6.05 23.40
C VAL A 136 16.04 6.09 22.69
N THR A 137 14.95 6.18 23.45
CA THR A 137 13.59 6.31 22.90
C THR A 137 13.04 7.71 23.12
N LEU A 138 12.67 8.37 22.02
CA LEU A 138 12.09 9.71 22.00
C LEU A 138 10.62 9.65 21.56
N THR A 139 9.79 10.43 22.24
CA THR A 139 8.46 10.82 21.74
C THR A 139 8.55 12.27 21.29
N VAL A 140 8.20 12.57 20.04
CA VAL A 140 8.15 13.93 19.49
C VAL A 140 6.75 14.19 18.97
N LYS A 141 6.21 15.39 19.25
CA LYS A 141 4.86 15.82 18.90
C LYS A 141 4.94 17.20 18.23
N VAL A 142 4.20 17.37 17.15
CA VAL A 142 4.01 18.65 16.46
C VAL A 142 2.59 19.10 16.74
N ILE A 143 2.47 20.26 17.40
CA ILE A 143 1.22 20.82 17.91
C ILE A 143 0.83 21.98 17.00
N ASP A 144 -0.37 21.93 16.44
CA ASP A 144 -0.92 22.95 15.57
C ASP A 144 -1.52 24.10 16.40
N ILE A 145 -1.14 25.34 16.12
CA ILE A 145 -1.55 26.51 16.94
C ILE A 145 -2.99 26.94 16.66
N ALA A 146 -3.60 26.52 15.56
CA ALA A 146 -5.02 26.81 15.30
C ALA A 146 -5.94 25.99 16.22
N SER A 147 -5.60 24.71 16.42
CA SER A 147 -6.39 23.77 17.23
C SER A 147 -5.87 23.58 18.67
N GLY A 148 -4.57 23.76 18.89
CA GLY A 148 -3.86 23.41 20.13
C GLY A 148 -3.67 21.90 20.32
N GLU A 149 -3.92 21.09 19.29
CA GLU A 149 -3.84 19.64 19.32
C GLU A 149 -2.57 19.13 18.61
N PRO A 150 -2.05 17.95 18.99
CA PRO A 150 -1.04 17.28 18.19
C PRO A 150 -1.63 16.92 16.83
N VAL A 151 -0.92 17.29 15.77
CA VAL A 151 -1.29 16.98 14.37
C VAL A 151 -0.30 16.02 13.72
N ASN A 152 0.90 15.89 14.28
CA ASN A 152 1.92 14.97 13.81
C ASN A 152 2.83 14.59 14.99
N GLY A 153 3.66 13.59 14.82
CA GLY A 153 4.60 13.13 15.83
C GLY A 153 5.23 11.80 15.49
N ALA A 154 6.17 11.38 16.32
CA ALA A 154 6.86 10.11 16.17
C ALA A 154 7.30 9.55 17.52
N VAL A 155 7.27 8.22 17.63
CA VAL A 155 7.90 7.48 18.74
C VAL A 155 8.99 6.61 18.14
N VAL A 156 10.24 7.00 18.35
CA VAL A 156 11.40 6.41 17.68
C VAL A 156 12.46 6.00 18.68
N THR A 157 13.24 5.01 18.30
CA THR A 157 14.37 4.52 19.09
C THR A 157 15.64 4.66 18.27
N GLY A 158 16.59 5.45 18.77
CA GLY A 158 17.92 5.59 18.19
C GLY A 158 18.95 4.74 18.94
N PHE A 159 19.97 4.29 18.21
CA PHE A 159 21.08 3.51 18.76
C PHE A 159 22.39 4.23 18.51
N SER A 160 23.35 4.12 19.44
CA SER A 160 24.74 4.51 19.18
C SER A 160 25.43 3.47 18.31
N ASN A 161 26.47 3.87 17.58
CA ASN A 161 27.28 2.89 16.85
C ASN A 161 27.99 1.90 17.80
N PRO A 162 28.10 0.62 17.42
CA PRO A 162 28.80 -0.39 18.22
C PRO A 162 30.30 -0.12 18.19
N ARG A 163 30.94 -0.06 19.36
CA ARG A 163 32.39 0.16 19.48
C ARG A 163 33.06 -0.97 20.28
N PRO A 164 33.72 -1.95 19.60
CA PRO A 164 34.48 -3.01 20.27
C PRO A 164 35.57 -2.45 21.18
N GLY A 165 35.60 -2.89 22.45
CA GLY A 165 36.60 -2.46 23.42
C GLY A 165 36.45 -1.03 23.95
N TYR A 166 35.30 -0.38 23.74
CA TYR A 166 35.07 0.99 24.21
C TYR A 166 35.01 1.06 25.74
N SER A 167 35.90 1.85 26.32
CA SER A 167 35.98 2.18 27.76
C SER A 167 35.71 3.66 28.05
N GLY A 168 35.18 4.40 27.08
CA GLY A 168 34.85 5.82 27.24
C GLY A 168 33.52 6.06 27.97
N ASP A 169 33.17 7.34 28.11
CA ASP A 169 31.98 7.78 28.84
C ASP A 169 30.67 7.37 28.16
N ASP A 170 29.77 6.79 28.95
CA ASP A 170 28.44 6.36 28.52
C ASP A 170 27.61 7.51 27.94
N ASP A 171 27.85 8.74 28.43
CA ASP A 171 27.19 9.95 27.92
C ASP A 171 27.50 10.22 26.45
N THR A 172 28.68 9.83 25.96
CA THR A 172 29.02 9.96 24.53
C THR A 172 28.14 9.06 23.68
N LEU A 173 27.91 7.82 24.11
CA LEU A 173 27.04 6.87 23.42
C LEU A 173 25.58 7.34 23.47
N VAL A 174 25.14 7.85 24.63
CA VAL A 174 23.80 8.38 24.81
C VAL A 174 23.54 9.59 23.90
N LEU A 175 24.47 10.55 23.85
CA LEU A 175 24.36 11.72 22.95
C LEU A 175 24.34 11.32 21.48
N GLU A 176 25.11 10.29 21.10
CA GLU A 176 25.07 9.74 19.74
C GLU A 176 23.70 9.09 19.43
N ALA A 177 23.18 8.28 20.35
CA ALA A 177 21.87 7.66 20.22
C ALA A 177 20.72 8.69 20.18
N ILE A 178 20.83 9.79 20.94
CA ILE A 178 19.88 10.92 20.90
C ILE A 178 19.87 11.56 19.52
N ARG A 179 21.03 11.84 18.91
CA ARG A 179 21.11 12.43 17.57
C ARG A 179 20.49 11.51 16.52
N ASN A 180 20.77 10.21 16.60
CA ASN A 180 20.18 9.23 15.69
C ASN A 180 18.67 9.10 15.88
N ALA A 181 18.18 9.14 17.11
CA ALA A 181 16.74 9.17 17.42
C ALA A 181 16.09 10.46 16.89
N ALA A 182 16.72 11.62 17.05
CA ALA A 182 16.22 12.90 16.56
C ALA A 182 16.11 12.92 15.02
N PHE A 183 17.12 12.40 14.32
CA PHE A 183 17.11 12.26 12.86
C PHE A 183 15.93 11.42 12.39
N GLU A 184 15.75 10.23 12.98
CA GLU A 184 14.63 9.34 12.64
C GLU A 184 13.27 9.93 13.03
N ALA A 185 13.18 10.68 14.13
CA ALA A 185 11.96 11.36 14.55
C ALA A 185 11.53 12.40 13.50
N VAL A 186 12.44 13.30 13.13
CA VAL A 186 12.16 14.36 12.15
C VAL A 186 11.87 13.75 10.78
N ARG A 187 12.67 12.77 10.35
CA ARG A 187 12.40 12.02 9.11
C ARG A 187 11.01 11.38 9.10
N THR A 188 10.60 10.76 10.21
CA THR A 188 9.27 10.16 10.33
C THR A 188 8.17 11.22 10.24
N ILE A 189 8.32 12.33 10.97
CA ILE A 189 7.39 13.46 10.98
C ILE A 189 7.26 14.07 9.57
N GLN A 190 8.38 14.25 8.86
CA GLN A 190 8.37 14.82 7.51
C GLN A 190 7.70 13.93 6.47
N ASN A 191 7.85 12.61 6.62
CA ASN A 191 7.22 11.64 5.72
C ASN A 191 5.76 11.38 6.08
N TYR A 192 5.31 11.83 7.27
CA TYR A 192 3.92 11.69 7.69
C TYR A 192 3.06 12.78 7.05
N THR A 193 2.16 12.35 6.16
CA THR A 193 1.11 13.23 5.61
C THR A 193 -0.12 13.12 6.51
N ILE A 194 -0.51 14.24 7.12
CA ILE A 194 -1.72 14.30 7.95
C ILE A 194 -2.92 13.99 7.04
N PRO A 195 -3.73 12.97 7.36
CA PRO A 195 -4.94 12.69 6.61
C PRO A 195 -5.90 13.88 6.67
N GLU A 196 -6.16 14.48 5.52
CA GLU A 196 -7.17 15.52 5.35
C GLU A 196 -8.30 15.00 4.46
N ALA A 197 -9.52 15.49 4.68
CA ALA A 197 -10.68 15.18 3.85
C ALA A 197 -11.62 16.39 3.75
N THR A 198 -12.53 16.35 2.80
CA THR A 198 -13.62 17.32 2.65
C THR A 198 -14.93 16.60 2.90
N VAL A 199 -15.81 17.21 3.69
CA VAL A 199 -17.17 16.75 3.91
C VAL A 199 -17.95 16.91 2.60
N LEU A 200 -18.43 15.80 2.05
CA LEU A 200 -19.27 15.78 0.86
C LEU A 200 -20.73 16.04 1.22
N THR A 201 -21.22 15.36 2.24
CA THR A 201 -22.60 15.51 2.73
C THR A 201 -22.72 15.08 4.18
N THR A 202 -23.71 15.62 4.86
CA THR A 202 -24.07 15.28 6.24
C THR A 202 -25.43 14.57 6.23
N ARG A 203 -25.49 13.32 6.68
CA ARG A 203 -26.75 12.54 6.75
C ARG A 203 -27.38 12.64 8.12
N ALA A 204 -28.65 13.08 8.15
CA ALA A 204 -29.50 13.13 9.33
C ALA A 204 -28.88 13.81 10.57
N GLY A 205 -27.89 14.70 10.38
CA GLY A 205 -27.14 15.35 11.47
C GLY A 205 -26.30 14.41 12.34
N LYS A 206 -26.09 13.14 11.92
CA LYS A 206 -25.38 12.12 12.71
C LYS A 206 -24.14 11.57 12.03
N GLU A 207 -24.10 11.60 10.70
CA GLU A 207 -23.01 11.02 9.91
C GLU A 207 -22.53 12.01 8.86
N VAL A 208 -21.25 11.91 8.52
CA VAL A 208 -20.62 12.67 7.45
C VAL A 208 -19.97 11.72 6.46
N LEU A 209 -20.13 12.03 5.18
CA LEU A 209 -19.39 11.38 4.10
C LEU A 209 -18.19 12.24 3.72
N LEU A 210 -17.02 11.62 3.59
CA LEU A 210 -15.76 12.28 3.29
C LEU A 210 -15.21 11.86 1.93
N ASN A 211 -14.62 12.79 1.18
CA ASN A 211 -14.00 12.54 -0.13
C ASN A 211 -12.61 11.88 -0.08
N ARG A 212 -12.32 11.19 1.02
CA ARG A 212 -11.02 10.63 1.33
C ARG A 212 -11.23 9.30 2.03
N GLY A 213 -10.43 8.31 1.70
CA GLY A 213 -10.45 6.98 2.30
C GLY A 213 -9.06 6.51 2.73
N ILE A 214 -8.81 5.20 2.71
CA ILE A 214 -7.54 4.58 3.11
C ILE A 214 -6.36 5.15 2.30
N ARG A 215 -6.55 5.43 1.01
CA ARG A 215 -5.50 6.02 0.15
C ARG A 215 -5.11 7.43 0.57
N GLY A 216 -6.00 8.13 1.26
CA GLY A 216 -5.72 9.42 1.87
C GLY A 216 -5.33 9.34 3.34
N GLY A 217 -5.05 8.13 3.84
CA GLY A 217 -4.56 7.89 5.19
C GLY A 217 -5.63 7.70 6.25
N LEU A 218 -6.92 7.66 5.90
CA LEU A 218 -8.00 7.45 6.87
C LEU A 218 -8.10 5.99 7.32
N LYS A 219 -8.49 5.79 8.57
CA LYS A 219 -8.66 4.46 9.17
C LYS A 219 -9.91 4.45 10.07
N PRO A 220 -10.64 3.32 10.17
CA PRO A 220 -11.71 3.19 11.16
C PRO A 220 -11.18 3.49 12.57
N GLY A 221 -11.99 4.17 13.38
CA GLY A 221 -11.62 4.64 14.72
C GLY A 221 -10.88 5.97 14.75
N MET A 222 -10.36 6.46 13.61
CA MET A 222 -9.65 7.75 13.55
C MET A 222 -10.59 8.90 13.90
N GLU A 223 -10.19 9.76 14.81
CA GLU A 223 -10.92 11.00 15.09
C GLU A 223 -10.42 12.12 14.19
N MET A 224 -11.32 13.01 13.79
CA MET A 224 -10.99 14.18 12.98
C MET A 224 -11.71 15.42 13.51
N ILE A 225 -11.03 16.56 13.41
CA ILE A 225 -11.61 17.87 13.66
C ILE A 225 -12.11 18.43 12.33
N VAL A 226 -13.33 18.94 12.32
CA VAL A 226 -13.95 19.60 11.18
C VAL A 226 -13.80 21.11 11.34
N ILE A 227 -13.25 21.76 10.32
CA ILE A 227 -12.84 23.16 10.30
C ILE A 227 -13.54 23.88 9.16
N ARG A 228 -14.13 25.04 9.46
CA ARG A 228 -14.69 25.98 8.49
C ARG A 228 -13.99 27.34 8.67
N ARG A 229 -13.34 27.84 7.61
CA ARG A 229 -12.65 29.15 7.63
C ARG A 229 -11.66 29.33 8.80
N GLY A 230 -10.99 28.25 9.20
CA GLY A 230 -9.98 28.27 10.28
C GLY A 230 -10.55 28.08 11.69
N GLU A 231 -11.88 27.98 11.85
CA GLU A 231 -12.52 27.70 13.14
C GLU A 231 -13.03 26.25 13.20
N GLU A 232 -12.92 25.65 14.39
CA GLU A 232 -13.52 24.34 14.67
C GLU A 232 -15.05 24.43 14.67
N VAL A 233 -15.69 23.58 13.86
CA VAL A 233 -17.16 23.50 13.76
C VAL A 233 -17.73 22.18 14.28
N GLY A 234 -16.90 21.15 14.42
CA GLY A 234 -17.29 19.87 15.04
C GLY A 234 -16.17 18.83 15.05
N ARG A 235 -16.45 17.68 15.67
CA ARG A 235 -15.59 16.49 15.67
C ARG A 235 -16.32 15.29 15.13
N ILE A 236 -15.59 14.46 14.40
CA ILE A 236 -16.11 13.23 13.80
C ILE A 236 -15.19 12.07 14.14
N ARG A 237 -15.75 10.87 14.24
CA ARG A 237 -14.98 9.62 14.31
C ARG A 237 -15.28 8.80 13.08
N ILE A 238 -14.23 8.45 12.35
CA ILE A 238 -14.32 7.56 11.21
C ILE A 238 -14.79 6.20 11.69
N THR A 239 -15.88 5.71 11.11
CA THR A 239 -16.46 4.40 11.45
C THR A 239 -16.22 3.41 10.33
N GLU A 240 -16.28 3.88 9.10
CA GLU A 240 -16.10 3.07 7.91
C GLU A 240 -15.19 3.79 6.93
N VAL A 241 -14.33 3.04 6.24
CA VAL A 241 -13.37 3.58 5.28
C VAL A 241 -13.30 2.65 4.09
N SER A 242 -13.42 3.20 2.89
CA SER A 242 -13.09 2.55 1.62
C SER A 242 -11.73 3.08 1.13
N ASP A 243 -11.31 2.71 -0.08
CA ASP A 243 -10.07 3.25 -0.66
C ASP A 243 -10.07 4.78 -0.86
N SER A 244 -11.18 5.35 -1.32
CA SER A 244 -11.28 6.76 -1.76
C SER A 244 -12.16 7.64 -0.89
N ASP A 245 -13.03 7.07 -0.07
CA ASP A 245 -14.02 7.76 0.75
C ASP A 245 -14.15 7.11 2.13
N ALA A 246 -14.81 7.82 3.04
CA ALA A 246 -15.01 7.37 4.41
C ALA A 246 -16.30 7.92 5.00
N VAL A 247 -16.88 7.17 5.93
CA VAL A 247 -18.04 7.60 6.73
C VAL A 247 -17.58 7.83 8.17
N GLY A 248 -17.89 9.02 8.68
CA GLY A 248 -17.66 9.38 10.08
C GLY A 248 -18.96 9.61 10.81
N VAL A 249 -19.04 9.20 12.07
CA VAL A 249 -20.11 9.64 12.97
C VAL A 249 -19.72 10.97 13.61
N ILE A 250 -20.69 11.87 13.78
CA ILE A 250 -20.48 13.15 14.45
C ILE A 250 -20.42 12.90 15.96
N LEU A 251 -19.26 13.19 16.56
CA LEU A 251 -19.07 13.14 18.01
C LEU A 251 -19.53 14.43 18.68
N GLU A 252 -19.20 15.56 18.06
CA GLU A 252 -19.48 16.90 18.59
C GLU A 252 -19.85 17.83 17.43
N SER A 253 -20.91 18.62 17.58
CA SER A 253 -21.33 19.61 16.59
C SER A 253 -21.49 20.97 17.27
N LEU A 254 -20.48 21.82 17.11
CA LEU A 254 -20.44 23.13 17.77
C LEU A 254 -21.20 24.18 16.96
N LYS A 255 -20.99 24.20 15.65
CA LYS A 255 -21.60 25.18 14.71
C LYS A 255 -22.33 24.52 13.53
N GLY A 256 -22.55 23.20 13.59
CA GLY A 256 -23.13 22.40 12.51
C GLY A 256 -22.12 22.09 11.40
N ILE A 257 -21.98 20.82 11.03
CA ILE A 257 -21.09 20.36 9.95
C ILE A 257 -21.82 20.42 8.61
N GLN A 258 -21.23 21.08 7.62
CA GLN A 258 -21.79 21.30 6.28
C GLN A 258 -20.90 20.68 5.19
N SER A 259 -21.46 20.51 4.00
CA SER A 259 -20.68 20.19 2.80
C SER A 259 -19.58 21.24 2.59
N GLU A 260 -18.45 20.79 2.04
CA GLU A 260 -17.22 21.55 1.81
C GLU A 260 -16.36 21.89 3.04
N ASP A 261 -16.84 21.59 4.25
CA ASP A 261 -16.00 21.69 5.45
C ASP A 261 -14.78 20.76 5.36
N LYS A 262 -13.64 21.19 5.90
CA LYS A 262 -12.41 20.40 5.90
C LYS A 262 -12.30 19.58 7.18
N ALA A 263 -12.10 18.28 7.07
CA ALA A 263 -11.76 17.40 8.18
C ALA A 263 -10.25 17.13 8.20
N ARG A 264 -9.61 17.28 9.36
CA ARG A 264 -8.19 16.94 9.60
C ARG A 264 -8.10 15.93 10.73
N ALA A 265 -7.31 14.88 10.54
CA ALA A 265 -7.13 13.84 11.56
C ALA A 265 -6.56 14.41 12.85
N VAL A 266 -7.09 13.96 13.98
CA VAL A 266 -6.50 14.16 15.31
C VAL A 266 -5.38 13.14 15.45
N PHE A 267 -4.15 13.59 15.66
CA PHE A 267 -3.01 12.70 15.78
C PHE A 267 -2.97 12.12 17.21
N GLU A 268 -3.36 10.86 17.37
CA GLU A 268 -3.15 10.14 18.62
C GLU A 268 -1.68 9.76 18.75
N VAL A 269 -1.00 10.35 19.73
CA VAL A 269 0.41 10.04 20.00
C VAL A 269 0.48 8.65 20.62
N PRO A 270 1.20 7.68 20.02
CA PRO A 270 1.35 6.35 20.60
C PRO A 270 1.96 6.44 22.01
N SER A 271 1.33 5.84 23.01
CA SER A 271 1.87 5.83 24.39
C SER A 271 2.90 4.71 24.55
N VAL A 272 4.05 5.03 25.15
CA VAL A 272 5.06 4.03 25.53
C VAL A 272 4.87 3.64 26.99
N LYS A 273 4.77 2.33 27.29
CA LYS A 273 4.94 1.82 28.66
C LYS A 273 6.29 1.12 28.76
N VAL A 274 7.16 1.65 29.63
CA VAL A 274 8.43 1.01 29.96
C VAL A 274 8.19 -0.01 31.06
N LYS A 275 8.32 -1.31 30.75
CA LYS A 275 8.38 -2.37 31.77
C LYS A 275 9.78 -2.99 31.75
N ALA A 276 10.48 -2.92 32.89
CA ALA A 276 11.77 -3.57 33.12
C ALA A 276 12.82 -3.33 32.01
N GLY A 277 12.99 -2.08 31.57
CA GLY A 277 14.00 -1.72 30.57
C GLY A 277 13.71 -2.18 29.13
N LYS A 278 12.52 -2.70 28.83
CA LYS A 278 12.06 -2.94 27.45
C LYS A 278 10.91 -2.00 27.10
N VAL A 279 11.06 -1.31 25.97
CA VAL A 279 10.04 -0.45 25.36
C VAL A 279 9.01 -1.35 24.70
N VAL A 280 7.82 -1.45 25.30
CA VAL A 280 6.67 -2.11 24.67
C VAL A 280 5.83 -1.02 24.02
N LYS A 281 5.80 -0.97 22.69
CA LYS A 281 4.85 -0.15 21.93
C LYS A 281 3.48 -0.84 22.02
N GLU A 282 2.52 -0.26 22.73
CA GLU A 282 1.11 -0.66 22.59
C GLU A 282 0.51 0.13 21.43
N GLU A 283 0.04 -0.57 20.40
CA GLU A 283 -0.95 0.01 19.49
C GLU A 283 -2.25 0.27 20.29
N PRO A 284 -2.95 1.39 20.05
CA PRO A 284 -4.18 1.71 20.77
C PRO A 284 -5.22 0.60 20.53
N ARG A 285 -5.47 -0.21 21.56
CA ARG A 285 -6.56 -1.19 21.54
C ARG A 285 -7.87 -0.45 21.71
N THR A 286 -8.77 -0.60 20.72
CA THR A 286 -10.12 -0.08 20.83
C THR A 286 -10.89 -0.82 21.91
N ARG A 287 -11.79 -0.10 22.59
CA ARG A 287 -12.61 -0.55 23.72
C ARG A 287 -13.53 -1.77 23.42
N ALA A 288 -13.57 -2.22 22.16
CA ALA A 288 -14.36 -3.35 21.69
C ALA A 288 -13.72 -4.73 21.96
N GLU A 289 -12.42 -4.79 22.24
CA GLU A 289 -11.70 -6.07 22.37
C GLU A 289 -11.74 -6.69 23.78
N ARG A 290 -12.47 -6.10 24.73
CA ARG A 290 -12.53 -6.60 26.11
C ARG A 290 -13.49 -7.80 26.31
N ASN A 291 -14.32 -8.12 25.33
CA ASN A 291 -15.32 -9.20 25.43
C ASN A 291 -15.30 -10.14 24.22
N LYS A 292 -14.26 -10.97 24.10
CA LYS A 292 -14.35 -12.27 23.39
C LYS A 292 -13.18 -13.19 23.73
N ALA A 293 -13.02 -13.46 25.02
CA ALA A 293 -12.27 -14.63 25.47
C ALA A 293 -13.25 -15.81 25.55
N LEU A 294 -12.82 -16.95 24.99
CA LEU A 294 -13.44 -18.29 25.05
C LEU A 294 -14.63 -18.56 24.10
N ARG A 295 -14.31 -19.08 22.91
CA ARG A 295 -14.66 -20.46 22.52
C ARG A 295 -13.78 -20.91 21.35
N ALA A 296 -13.10 -22.03 21.56
CA ALA A 296 -12.17 -22.69 20.65
C ALA A 296 -12.87 -23.85 19.91
N LEU A 297 -12.18 -24.32 18.86
CA LEU A 297 -12.35 -25.54 18.02
C LEU A 297 -13.41 -25.41 16.91
N GLY A 298 -13.13 -25.43 15.60
CA GLY A 298 -11.95 -25.74 14.77
C GLY A 298 -12.30 -25.50 13.27
N PRO A 299 -11.50 -25.96 12.28
CA PRO A 299 -10.50 -25.15 11.58
C PRO A 299 -10.81 -24.88 10.10
N LEU A 300 -10.44 -23.69 9.61
CA LEU A 300 -9.80 -23.40 8.29
C LEU A 300 -9.93 -21.90 7.99
N LEU A 301 -8.83 -21.15 8.15
CA LEU A 301 -8.29 -20.22 7.15
C LEU A 301 -7.11 -19.45 7.77
N ILE A 302 -5.92 -19.82 7.30
CA ILE A 302 -4.64 -19.20 7.62
C ILE A 302 -4.39 -18.06 6.61
N LEU A 303 -4.08 -16.89 7.17
CA LEU A 303 -3.16 -15.81 6.75
C LEU A 303 -3.03 -15.42 5.27
N GLY A 304 -3.08 -14.10 5.06
CA GLY A 304 -2.55 -13.43 3.87
C GLY A 304 -2.63 -11.90 3.92
N LEU A 305 -2.15 -11.29 5.01
CA LEU A 305 -1.77 -9.86 5.02
C LEU A 305 -0.40 -9.72 4.34
N ILE A 306 -0.24 -8.61 3.61
CA ILE A 306 0.95 -8.13 2.86
C ILE A 306 0.94 -8.46 1.35
N ALA A 307 0.52 -7.46 0.57
CA ALA A 307 1.31 -6.94 -0.56
C ALA A 307 0.87 -5.49 -0.83
N PHE A 308 1.74 -4.54 -0.49
CA PHE A 308 1.64 -3.13 -0.83
C PHE A 308 2.43 -2.93 -2.13
N GLY A 309 1.79 -2.50 -3.22
CA GLY A 309 2.52 -2.09 -4.42
C GLY A 309 1.81 -2.29 -5.77
N VAL A 310 1.78 -1.19 -6.53
CA VAL A 310 1.48 -1.00 -7.97
C VAL A 310 0.00 -0.81 -8.34
N ALA A 311 -0.43 0.08 -9.24
CA ALA A 311 -0.13 1.48 -9.61
C ALA A 311 -1.18 1.89 -10.68
N ARG A 312 -1.71 3.11 -10.55
CA ARG A 312 -2.38 4.01 -11.53
C ARG A 312 -3.03 3.47 -12.82
N ALA A 313 -4.37 3.52 -12.84
CA ALA A 313 -5.29 4.18 -13.81
C ALA A 313 -6.72 3.82 -13.32
N SER A 314 -7.74 4.65 -13.16
CA SER A 314 -8.11 6.00 -13.59
C SER A 314 -9.21 6.54 -12.63
N SER A 315 -9.36 7.87 -12.57
CA SER A 315 -10.54 8.71 -12.24
C SER A 315 -11.61 8.25 -11.23
N GLY A 316 -12.01 9.16 -10.33
CA GLY A 316 -13.21 9.02 -9.52
C GLY A 316 -14.46 8.67 -10.34
N GLY A 317 -15.13 7.59 -9.93
CA GLY A 317 -16.31 7.01 -10.56
C GLY A 317 -16.77 5.81 -9.72
N ASN A 318 -18.06 5.44 -9.84
CA ASN A 318 -18.75 4.36 -9.11
C ASN A 318 -18.08 2.99 -9.29
N THR A 319 -16.95 2.75 -8.61
CA THR A 319 -16.19 1.49 -8.67
C THR A 319 -16.61 0.57 -7.52
N PRO A 320 -17.32 -0.54 -7.80
CA PRO A 320 -17.87 -1.43 -6.77
C PRO A 320 -16.86 -2.46 -6.25
N VAL A 321 -15.66 -2.51 -6.84
CA VAL A 321 -14.62 -3.51 -6.56
C VAL A 321 -13.33 -2.85 -6.09
N GLN A 322 -12.68 -3.49 -5.13
CA GLN A 322 -11.30 -3.25 -4.74
C GLN A 322 -10.54 -4.58 -4.64
N ASP A 323 -9.21 -4.53 -4.65
CA ASP A 323 -8.34 -5.70 -4.51
C ASP A 323 -8.64 -6.84 -5.51
N VAL A 324 -8.74 -6.53 -6.82
CA VAL A 324 -8.79 -7.59 -7.83
C VAL A 324 -7.44 -8.31 -7.88
N ILE A 325 -7.40 -9.53 -7.40
CA ILE A 325 -6.22 -10.37 -7.30
C ILE A 325 -6.39 -11.55 -8.25
N ALA A 326 -5.43 -11.72 -9.17
CA ALA A 326 -5.31 -12.89 -10.02
C ALA A 326 -4.06 -13.68 -9.60
N GLU A 327 -4.21 -14.97 -9.31
CA GLU A 327 -3.13 -15.83 -8.83
C GLU A 327 -3.16 -17.17 -9.55
N ALA A 328 -2.01 -17.63 -10.04
CA ALA A 328 -1.86 -18.94 -10.63
C ALA A 328 -2.00 -20.04 -9.58
N SER A 329 -2.63 -21.15 -9.93
CA SER A 329 -2.76 -22.31 -9.06
C SER A 329 -3.03 -23.56 -9.89
N THR A 330 -3.34 -24.66 -9.23
CA THR A 330 -3.81 -25.90 -9.86
C THR A 330 -5.10 -26.37 -9.22
N ASP A 331 -5.88 -27.11 -9.98
CA ASP A 331 -7.04 -27.81 -9.43
C ASP A 331 -6.64 -29.15 -8.77
N GLY A 332 -7.63 -29.97 -8.41
CA GLY A 332 -7.40 -31.29 -7.81
C GLY A 332 -6.73 -32.30 -8.74
N ASN A 333 -6.82 -32.10 -10.06
CA ASN A 333 -6.18 -32.94 -11.07
C ASN A 333 -4.76 -32.49 -11.41
N PHE A 334 -4.34 -31.33 -10.89
CA PHE A 334 -3.09 -30.63 -11.20
C PHE A 334 -3.11 -29.91 -12.56
N ASP A 335 -4.30 -29.65 -13.10
CA ASP A 335 -4.44 -28.79 -14.27
C ASP A 335 -4.27 -27.32 -13.85
N PRO A 336 -3.61 -26.49 -14.68
CA PRO A 336 -3.38 -25.10 -14.35
C PRO A 336 -4.71 -24.34 -14.32
N ILE A 337 -4.85 -23.48 -13.32
CA ILE A 337 -5.97 -22.56 -13.16
C ILE A 337 -5.45 -21.17 -12.80
N ILE A 338 -6.26 -20.15 -13.05
CA ILE A 338 -6.07 -18.83 -12.45
C ILE A 338 -7.25 -18.56 -11.53
N ARG A 339 -6.95 -18.30 -10.26
CA ARG A 339 -7.92 -17.85 -9.27
C ARG A 339 -8.00 -16.33 -9.32
N ILE A 340 -9.18 -15.82 -9.63
CA ILE A 340 -9.50 -14.40 -9.53
C ILE A 340 -10.30 -14.22 -8.24
N SER A 341 -9.91 -13.27 -7.40
CA SER A 341 -10.64 -12.91 -6.18
C SER A 341 -10.69 -11.40 -6.02
N TRP A 342 -11.73 -10.90 -5.36
CA TRP A 342 -11.91 -9.47 -5.16
C TRP A 342 -12.66 -9.17 -3.87
N LYS A 343 -12.56 -7.93 -3.42
CA LYS A 343 -13.38 -7.39 -2.35
C LYS A 343 -14.34 -6.36 -2.90
N THR A 344 -15.54 -6.30 -2.35
CA THR A 344 -16.51 -5.26 -2.70
C THR A 344 -16.32 -4.03 -1.83
N THR A 345 -16.45 -2.83 -2.42
CA THR A 345 -16.47 -1.55 -1.70
C THR A 345 -17.76 -1.40 -0.88
N LEU A 346 -17.82 -0.43 0.02
CA LEU A 346 -19.05 -0.12 0.78
C LEU A 346 -20.17 0.38 -0.15
N PHE A 347 -19.83 1.03 -1.27
CA PHE A 347 -20.78 1.37 -2.35
C PHE A 347 -21.53 0.12 -2.85
N ALA A 348 -20.80 -0.92 -3.25
CA ALA A 348 -21.40 -2.18 -3.69
C ALA A 348 -22.22 -2.84 -2.56
N LYS A 349 -21.72 -2.85 -1.32
CA LYS A 349 -22.43 -3.42 -0.16
C LYS A 349 -23.70 -2.65 0.22
N SER A 350 -23.76 -1.35 -0.08
CA SER A 350 -24.92 -0.50 0.16
C SER A 350 -26.00 -0.61 -0.93
N ASN A 351 -25.63 -1.05 -2.13
CA ASN A 351 -26.57 -1.45 -3.18
C ASN A 351 -27.17 -2.81 -2.84
N ARG A 352 -28.48 -2.84 -2.58
CA ARG A 352 -29.19 -4.06 -2.13
C ARG A 352 -29.34 -5.13 -3.20
N ASP A 353 -29.00 -4.83 -4.46
CA ASP A 353 -29.30 -5.67 -5.62
C ASP A 353 -28.10 -5.78 -6.58
N GLN A 354 -27.05 -6.44 -6.11
CA GLN A 354 -25.93 -6.89 -6.95
C GLN A 354 -26.40 -8.10 -7.77
N ILE A 355 -26.38 -7.99 -9.10
CA ILE A 355 -26.92 -9.02 -9.99
C ILE A 355 -25.83 -10.03 -10.33
N GLN A 356 -24.76 -9.58 -11.00
CA GLN A 356 -23.67 -10.44 -11.43
C GLN A 356 -22.36 -9.68 -11.60
N TRP A 357 -21.26 -10.39 -11.41
CA TRP A 357 -19.92 -9.97 -11.78
C TRP A 357 -19.60 -10.48 -13.16
N GLN A 358 -19.10 -9.60 -14.02
CA GLN A 358 -18.57 -9.96 -15.34
C GLN A 358 -17.05 -9.89 -15.31
N ILE A 359 -16.39 -10.95 -15.76
CA ILE A 359 -14.94 -11.12 -15.75
C ILE A 359 -14.42 -11.05 -17.17
N TYR A 360 -13.55 -10.10 -17.46
CA TYR A 360 -12.89 -9.92 -18.76
C TYR A 360 -11.41 -10.29 -18.66
N ARG A 361 -10.81 -10.72 -19.78
CA ARG A 361 -9.42 -11.17 -19.83
C ARG A 361 -8.68 -10.50 -20.97
N SER A 362 -7.41 -10.16 -20.76
CA SER A 362 -6.64 -9.31 -21.67
C SER A 362 -6.41 -9.86 -23.09
N ASP A 363 -6.59 -11.15 -23.31
CA ASP A 363 -6.49 -11.81 -24.62
C ASP A 363 -7.83 -11.99 -25.33
N PHE A 364 -8.95 -11.72 -24.65
CA PHE A 364 -10.29 -11.84 -25.20
C PHE A 364 -10.91 -10.44 -25.23
N ILE A 365 -10.77 -9.78 -26.37
CA ILE A 365 -11.04 -8.35 -26.55
C ILE A 365 -12.22 -8.06 -27.49
N ASP A 366 -13.00 -9.08 -27.81
CA ASP A 366 -14.20 -8.95 -28.64
C ASP A 366 -15.23 -8.06 -27.92
N VAL A 367 -16.10 -7.41 -28.71
CA VAL A 367 -17.09 -6.47 -28.20
C VAL A 367 -18.52 -6.86 -28.58
N ASP A 368 -19.46 -6.56 -27.70
CA ASP A 368 -20.91 -6.77 -27.89
C ASP A 368 -21.54 -5.67 -28.76
N GLY A 369 -22.85 -5.78 -29.02
CA GLY A 369 -23.60 -4.79 -29.81
C GLY A 369 -23.66 -3.39 -29.18
N ASN A 370 -23.34 -3.26 -27.89
CA ASN A 370 -23.26 -2.00 -27.16
C ASN A 370 -21.82 -1.45 -27.07
N GLY A 371 -20.85 -2.12 -27.71
CA GLY A 371 -19.43 -1.74 -27.70
C GLY A 371 -18.70 -2.06 -26.38
N ASN A 372 -19.28 -2.88 -25.51
CA ASN A 372 -18.59 -3.38 -24.32
C ASN A 372 -17.74 -4.59 -24.66
N LEU A 373 -16.63 -4.81 -23.93
CA LEU A 373 -15.92 -6.08 -24.01
C LEU A 373 -16.84 -7.24 -23.62
N ILE A 374 -16.66 -8.38 -24.27
CA ILE A 374 -17.35 -9.62 -23.95
C ILE A 374 -16.61 -10.34 -22.80
N PRO A 375 -17.30 -10.79 -21.73
CA PRO A 375 -16.65 -11.44 -20.60
C PRO A 375 -16.27 -12.91 -20.91
N ILE A 376 -15.20 -13.40 -20.29
CA ILE A 376 -14.82 -14.82 -20.30
C ILE A 376 -15.56 -15.64 -19.23
N GLY A 377 -16.28 -14.97 -18.35
CA GLY A 377 -16.95 -15.60 -17.22
C GLY A 377 -17.86 -14.65 -16.48
N VAL A 378 -18.88 -15.21 -15.84
CA VAL A 378 -19.84 -14.49 -15.03
C VAL A 378 -20.06 -15.27 -13.75
N VAL A 379 -20.14 -14.57 -12.62
CA VAL A 379 -20.56 -15.14 -11.35
C VAL A 379 -21.68 -14.31 -10.71
N PRO A 380 -22.56 -14.88 -9.88
CA PRO A 380 -23.57 -14.13 -9.14
C PRO A 380 -22.98 -12.98 -8.33
N GLY A 381 -23.73 -11.88 -8.16
CA GLY A 381 -23.27 -10.67 -7.48
C GLY A 381 -22.79 -10.89 -6.03
N ASN A 382 -23.30 -11.93 -5.36
CA ASN A 382 -22.88 -12.30 -4.01
C ASN A 382 -21.58 -13.13 -3.95
N GLN A 383 -21.02 -13.53 -5.09
CA GLN A 383 -19.73 -14.22 -5.17
C GLN A 383 -18.58 -13.23 -5.29
N HIS A 384 -17.41 -13.64 -4.79
CA HIS A 384 -16.23 -12.79 -4.66
C HIS A 384 -14.97 -13.45 -5.23
N SER A 385 -15.16 -14.52 -6.00
CA SER A 385 -14.09 -15.25 -6.65
C SER A 385 -14.59 -15.96 -7.89
N PHE A 386 -13.69 -16.14 -8.86
CA PHE A 386 -13.89 -16.89 -10.08
C PHE A 386 -12.65 -17.75 -10.35
N ILE A 387 -12.83 -18.93 -10.93
CA ILE A 387 -11.73 -19.81 -11.33
C ILE A 387 -11.74 -19.91 -12.85
N ASP A 388 -10.69 -19.40 -13.47
CA ASP A 388 -10.44 -19.57 -14.89
C ASP A 388 -9.64 -20.86 -15.10
N THR A 389 -10.12 -21.71 -15.99
CA THR A 389 -9.60 -23.05 -16.27
C THR A 389 -9.18 -23.14 -17.73
N THR A 390 -8.50 -24.22 -18.11
CA THR A 390 -8.10 -24.49 -19.49
C THR A 390 -9.28 -24.80 -20.41
N VAL A 391 -10.46 -25.07 -19.85
CA VAL A 391 -11.64 -25.49 -20.59
C VAL A 391 -12.42 -24.26 -21.10
N PRO A 392 -12.75 -24.20 -22.41
CA PRO A 392 -13.68 -23.22 -22.96
C PRO A 392 -15.07 -23.37 -22.33
N ARG A 393 -15.83 -22.27 -22.24
CA ARG A 393 -17.14 -22.28 -21.57
C ARG A 393 -18.18 -21.42 -22.27
N VAL A 394 -19.44 -21.77 -22.06
CA VAL A 394 -20.59 -20.94 -22.42
C VAL A 394 -20.77 -19.87 -21.34
N VAL A 395 -20.97 -18.62 -21.75
CA VAL A 395 -21.13 -17.48 -20.82
C VAL A 395 -22.41 -16.73 -21.14
N ASN A 396 -23.28 -16.61 -20.15
CA ASN A 396 -24.48 -15.77 -20.21
C ASN A 396 -24.19 -14.48 -19.43
N TYR A 397 -24.25 -13.31 -20.08
CA TYR A 397 -23.86 -12.03 -19.51
C TYR A 397 -24.83 -10.90 -19.88
N ALA A 398 -24.84 -9.83 -19.10
CA ALA A 398 -25.70 -8.68 -19.34
C ALA A 398 -24.99 -7.68 -20.23
N SER A 399 -25.54 -7.44 -21.41
CA SER A 399 -25.07 -6.45 -22.38
C SER A 399 -25.87 -5.17 -22.16
N LEU A 400 -25.25 -4.18 -21.52
CA LEU A 400 -25.92 -2.95 -21.10
C LEU A 400 -25.25 -1.73 -21.79
N PRO A 401 -26.04 -0.77 -22.31
CA PRO A 401 -25.49 0.49 -22.79
C PRO A 401 -24.93 1.31 -21.62
N ARG A 402 -24.09 2.30 -21.93
CA ARG A 402 -23.36 3.08 -20.91
C ARG A 402 -24.29 3.84 -19.96
N GLU A 403 -25.43 4.31 -20.45
CA GLU A 403 -26.47 5.00 -19.68
C GLU A 403 -27.31 4.09 -18.77
N GLY A 404 -27.18 2.76 -18.96
CA GLY A 404 -28.02 1.74 -18.32
C GLY A 404 -29.30 1.44 -19.10
N SER A 405 -29.98 0.36 -18.72
CA SER A 405 -31.23 -0.10 -19.36
C SER A 405 -32.31 -0.37 -18.31
N GLU A 406 -33.57 -0.15 -18.64
CA GLU A 406 -34.70 -0.54 -17.78
C GLU A 406 -34.91 -2.06 -17.77
N ASP A 407 -34.53 -2.72 -18.87
CA ASP A 407 -34.59 -4.17 -19.03
C ASP A 407 -33.20 -4.79 -18.90
N LEU A 408 -33.09 -5.88 -18.15
CA LEU A 408 -31.89 -6.70 -18.07
C LEU A 408 -31.95 -7.81 -19.14
N SER A 409 -31.45 -7.53 -20.34
CA SER A 409 -31.22 -8.55 -21.36
C SER A 409 -29.91 -9.31 -21.09
N LEU A 410 -29.93 -10.61 -21.35
CA LEU A 410 -28.75 -11.45 -21.33
C LEU A 410 -28.37 -11.86 -22.75
N GLU A 411 -27.09 -11.81 -23.06
CA GLU A 411 -26.47 -12.35 -24.26
C GLU A 411 -25.68 -13.61 -23.91
N GLU A 412 -25.57 -14.52 -24.87
CA GLU A 412 -24.83 -15.77 -24.73
C GLU A 412 -23.57 -15.77 -25.61
N VAL A 413 -22.48 -16.30 -25.05
CA VAL A 413 -21.21 -16.56 -25.75
C VAL A 413 -20.99 -18.06 -25.73
N ASP A 414 -21.03 -18.70 -26.90
CA ASP A 414 -20.95 -20.17 -26.99
C ASP A 414 -19.55 -20.73 -26.63
N THR A 415 -18.49 -19.94 -26.83
CA THR A 415 -17.11 -20.43 -26.74
C THR A 415 -16.14 -19.38 -26.18
N ALA A 416 -16.39 -18.92 -24.95
CA ALA A 416 -15.40 -18.13 -24.24
C ALA A 416 -14.14 -18.99 -23.97
N PRO A 417 -12.93 -18.53 -24.34
CA PRO A 417 -11.73 -19.36 -24.33
C PRO A 417 -11.24 -19.67 -22.91
N GLY A 418 -10.73 -20.89 -22.70
CA GLY A 418 -9.97 -21.25 -21.50
C GLY A 418 -8.59 -20.59 -21.47
N ILE A 419 -7.86 -20.75 -20.36
CA ILE A 419 -6.46 -20.35 -20.25
C ILE A 419 -5.54 -21.35 -20.97
N ALA A 420 -4.40 -20.86 -21.45
CA ALA A 420 -3.34 -21.67 -22.03
C ALA A 420 -2.15 -21.71 -21.06
N PRO A 421 -1.58 -22.88 -20.76
CA PRO A 421 -0.33 -22.98 -20.02
C PRO A 421 0.77 -22.10 -20.64
N GLY A 422 1.61 -21.51 -19.80
CA GLY A 422 2.67 -20.59 -20.19
C GLY A 422 2.24 -19.16 -20.50
N ARG A 423 0.95 -18.91 -20.68
CA ARG A 423 0.46 -17.57 -21.04
C ARG A 423 0.16 -16.72 -19.81
N SER A 424 0.53 -15.44 -19.89
CA SER A 424 0.24 -14.43 -18.88
C SER A 424 -1.03 -13.65 -19.21
N TYR A 425 -1.82 -13.38 -18.19
CA TYR A 425 -3.11 -12.72 -18.30
C TYR A 425 -3.23 -11.57 -17.30
N THR A 426 -4.00 -10.55 -17.68
CA THR A 426 -4.61 -9.62 -16.71
C THR A 426 -6.11 -9.71 -16.86
N TYR A 427 -6.82 -9.54 -15.75
CA TYR A 427 -8.27 -9.61 -15.68
C TYR A 427 -8.86 -8.24 -15.39
N GLN A 428 -10.11 -8.03 -15.80
CA GLN A 428 -10.90 -6.88 -15.40
C GLN A 428 -12.26 -7.33 -14.89
N LEU A 429 -12.82 -6.62 -13.90
CA LEU A 429 -14.15 -6.92 -13.37
C LEU A 429 -15.07 -5.73 -13.44
N ALA A 430 -16.32 -5.98 -13.79
CA ALA A 430 -17.43 -5.03 -13.64
C ALA A 430 -18.62 -5.68 -12.93
N LEU A 431 -19.33 -4.89 -12.14
CA LEU A 431 -20.59 -5.28 -11.49
C LEU A 431 -21.76 -4.86 -12.35
N VAL A 432 -22.72 -5.76 -12.52
CA VAL A 432 -24.08 -5.41 -12.92
C VAL A 432 -24.91 -5.20 -11.65
N TYR A 433 -25.51 -4.03 -11.51
CA TYR A 433 -26.32 -3.67 -10.35
C TYR A 433 -27.58 -2.91 -10.76
N ARG A 434 -28.56 -2.89 -9.86
CA ARG A 434 -29.81 -2.15 -10.01
C ARG A 434 -29.74 -0.82 -9.25
N GLU A 435 -30.19 0.25 -9.88
CA GLU A 435 -30.36 1.58 -9.30
C GLU A 435 -31.84 2.02 -9.42
N VAL A 436 -32.37 2.66 -8.37
CA VAL A 436 -33.71 3.27 -8.39
C VAL A 436 -33.54 4.77 -8.54
N ARG A 437 -34.12 5.36 -9.59
CA ARG A 437 -34.08 6.80 -9.88
C ARG A 437 -35.47 7.40 -9.67
N ASP A 438 -35.54 8.51 -8.94
CA ASP A 438 -36.79 9.27 -8.83
C ASP A 438 -36.96 10.13 -10.09
N ILE A 439 -38.04 9.93 -10.84
CA ILE A 439 -38.39 10.79 -11.96
C ILE A 439 -39.26 11.93 -11.43
N ALA A 440 -38.78 13.17 -11.62
CA ALA A 440 -39.62 14.35 -11.46
C ALA A 440 -40.63 14.39 -12.61
N GLY A 441 -41.91 14.13 -12.29
CA GLY A 441 -43.00 14.19 -13.26
C GLY A 441 -43.05 15.55 -13.96
N GLY A 442 -43.01 15.54 -15.29
CA GLY A 442 -43.25 16.72 -16.10
C GLY A 442 -44.68 17.22 -15.89
N GLY A 443 -44.80 18.37 -15.22
CA GLY A 443 -45.89 19.35 -15.29
C GLY A 443 -47.35 18.86 -15.30
N GLY A 444 -48.04 19.09 -14.18
CA GLY A 444 -49.47 19.47 -14.19
C GLY A 444 -50.40 18.61 -13.34
N GLY A 445 -50.80 19.14 -12.18
CA GLY A 445 -52.01 18.73 -11.45
C GLY A 445 -51.77 17.82 -10.24
N GLY A 446 -52.15 18.31 -9.06
CA GLY A 446 -51.88 17.72 -7.74
C GLY A 446 -52.24 16.24 -7.56
N GLY A 447 -51.39 15.53 -6.81
CA GLY A 447 -51.72 14.26 -6.15
C GLY A 447 -50.60 13.23 -6.14
N GLY A 448 -49.79 13.23 -5.07
CA GLY A 448 -49.12 12.08 -4.44
C GLY A 448 -48.44 10.98 -5.28
N GLY A 449 -47.10 10.97 -5.25
CA GLY A 449 -46.27 9.79 -5.55
C GLY A 449 -45.19 10.08 -6.60
N GLY A 450 -43.94 10.26 -6.19
CA GLY A 450 -42.82 10.29 -7.15
C GLY A 450 -42.73 8.94 -7.84
N GLN A 451 -42.70 8.92 -9.19
CA GLN A 451 -42.50 7.68 -9.94
C GLN A 451 -41.03 7.26 -9.82
N GLN A 452 -40.80 6.04 -9.34
CA GLN A 452 -39.48 5.42 -9.28
C GLN A 452 -39.25 4.62 -10.54
N GLN A 453 -38.13 4.88 -11.22
CA GLN A 453 -37.66 4.11 -12.38
C GLN A 453 -36.50 3.22 -11.95
N ILE A 454 -36.54 1.97 -12.40
CA ILE A 454 -35.47 1.00 -12.16
C ILE A 454 -34.56 0.99 -13.37
N VAL A 455 -33.25 1.13 -13.14
CA VAL A 455 -32.23 1.08 -14.19
C VAL A 455 -31.15 0.08 -13.79
N PHE A 456 -30.80 -0.82 -14.70
CA PHE A 456 -29.65 -1.72 -14.59
C PHE A 456 -28.42 -1.04 -15.20
N LEU A 457 -27.32 -1.07 -14.45
CA LEU A 457 -26.07 -0.45 -14.84
C LEU A 457 -24.92 -1.45 -14.79
N LEU A 458 -23.96 -1.26 -15.69
CA LEU A 458 -22.64 -1.87 -15.64
C LEU A 458 -21.66 -0.87 -15.01
N SER A 459 -20.91 -1.31 -14.00
CA SER A 459 -19.91 -0.46 -13.37
C SER A 459 -18.67 -0.27 -14.22
N ASP A 460 -17.84 0.70 -13.83
CA ASP A 460 -16.47 0.80 -14.33
C ASP A 460 -15.69 -0.49 -14.05
N ARG A 461 -14.79 -0.83 -14.98
CA ARG A 461 -13.95 -2.02 -14.92
C ARG A 461 -12.71 -1.79 -14.04
N VAL A 462 -12.42 -2.72 -13.14
CA VAL A 462 -11.21 -2.70 -12.30
C VAL A 462 -10.26 -3.82 -12.71
N ARG A 463 -8.98 -3.48 -12.96
CA ARG A 463 -7.97 -4.42 -13.47
C ARG A 463 -7.20 -5.12 -12.33
N SER A 464 -6.85 -6.39 -12.55
CA SER A 464 -5.92 -7.16 -11.72
C SER A 464 -4.45 -6.89 -12.03
N GLY A 465 -3.55 -7.39 -11.17
CA GLY A 465 -2.15 -7.66 -11.57
C GLY A 465 -2.04 -8.79 -12.59
N GLN A 466 -0.83 -9.04 -13.08
CA GLN A 466 -0.54 -10.14 -14.01
C GLN A 466 -0.50 -11.48 -13.27
N ALA A 467 -1.07 -12.52 -13.91
CA ALA A 467 -0.93 -13.91 -13.49
C ALA A 467 -0.59 -14.80 -14.69
N THR A 468 0.39 -15.69 -14.53
CA THR A 468 0.82 -16.63 -15.56
C THR A 468 0.27 -18.01 -15.28
N ALA A 469 -0.46 -18.59 -16.23
CA ALA A 469 -0.99 -19.95 -16.10
C ALA A 469 0.18 -20.95 -16.18
N ILE A 470 0.63 -21.47 -15.04
CA ILE A 470 1.80 -22.37 -14.96
C ILE A 470 1.32 -23.78 -14.65
N ALA A 471 1.67 -24.73 -15.53
CA ALA A 471 1.50 -26.15 -15.24
C ALA A 471 2.56 -26.61 -14.22
N PRO A 472 2.23 -27.53 -13.30
CA PRO A 472 3.23 -28.11 -12.41
C PRO A 472 4.37 -28.76 -13.18
N VAL A 473 5.60 -28.56 -12.70
CA VAL A 473 6.77 -29.14 -13.35
C VAL A 473 6.77 -30.67 -13.24
N GLN A 474 7.34 -31.32 -14.24
CA GLN A 474 7.61 -32.76 -14.21
C GLN A 474 8.96 -33.03 -13.54
N LEU A 475 8.96 -33.77 -12.44
CA LEU A 475 10.17 -34.17 -11.73
C LEU A 475 10.92 -35.28 -12.49
N LEU A 476 12.25 -35.23 -12.48
CA LEU A 476 13.13 -36.19 -13.14
C LEU A 476 14.00 -36.94 -12.12
N THR A 477 14.95 -36.27 -11.47
CA THR A 477 15.93 -36.89 -10.56
C THR A 477 15.91 -36.18 -9.20
N PRO A 478 15.99 -36.89 -8.06
CA PRO A 478 15.86 -38.34 -7.91
C PRO A 478 14.49 -38.85 -8.39
N VAL A 479 14.47 -39.98 -9.09
CA VAL A 479 13.23 -40.59 -9.58
C VAL A 479 12.34 -41.05 -8.43
N GLN A 480 11.04 -41.18 -8.67
CA GLN A 480 10.08 -41.62 -7.67
C GLN A 480 10.47 -42.98 -7.08
N ARG A 481 10.57 -43.03 -5.75
CA ARG A 481 11.02 -44.18 -4.93
C ARG A 481 12.44 -44.64 -5.22
N SER A 482 13.34 -43.71 -5.58
CA SER A 482 14.77 -44.01 -5.62
C SER A 482 15.25 -44.45 -4.24
N GLU A 483 16.12 -45.44 -4.19
CA GLU A 483 16.81 -45.88 -2.98
C GLU A 483 18.28 -45.44 -3.01
N ASP A 484 18.94 -45.54 -1.85
CA ASP A 484 20.38 -45.32 -1.68
C ASP A 484 20.91 -43.98 -2.22
N VAL A 485 20.10 -42.92 -2.09
CA VAL A 485 20.53 -41.57 -2.50
C VAL A 485 21.50 -40.99 -1.48
N ASP A 486 22.67 -40.53 -1.92
CA ASP A 486 23.63 -39.86 -1.04
C ASP A 486 23.10 -38.49 -0.57
N PRO A 487 22.75 -38.31 0.71
CA PRO A 487 22.18 -37.06 1.20
C PRO A 487 23.17 -35.88 1.17
N LYS A 488 24.47 -36.10 0.93
CA LYS A 488 25.49 -35.04 0.90
C LYS A 488 25.61 -34.34 -0.45
N GLU A 489 25.26 -35.02 -1.54
CA GLU A 489 25.49 -34.54 -2.90
C GLU A 489 24.26 -34.76 -3.82
N VAL A 490 23.06 -34.42 -3.33
CA VAL A 490 21.84 -34.65 -4.11
C VAL A 490 21.70 -33.59 -5.21
N ILE A 491 21.46 -34.04 -6.45
CA ILE A 491 21.08 -33.17 -7.57
C ILE A 491 19.60 -33.39 -7.85
N PHE A 492 18.82 -32.31 -7.80
CA PHE A 492 17.41 -32.34 -8.19
C PHE A 492 17.26 -31.81 -9.60
N SER A 493 16.50 -32.50 -10.46
CA SER A 493 16.22 -32.07 -11.82
C SER A 493 14.76 -32.26 -12.21
N TRP A 494 14.26 -31.37 -13.07
CA TRP A 494 12.87 -31.32 -13.53
C TRP A 494 12.83 -30.76 -14.96
N LEU A 495 11.69 -30.90 -15.63
CA LEU A 495 11.41 -30.18 -16.87
C LEU A 495 10.87 -28.78 -16.56
N ALA A 496 11.47 -27.75 -17.16
CA ALA A 496 11.01 -26.38 -17.06
C ALA A 496 9.52 -26.26 -17.43
N ALA A 497 8.76 -25.50 -16.64
CA ALA A 497 7.37 -25.20 -16.96
C ALA A 497 7.31 -23.99 -17.90
N GLU A 498 6.43 -24.06 -18.89
CA GLU A 498 6.19 -22.92 -19.79
C GLU A 498 5.71 -21.70 -18.98
N GLY A 499 6.22 -20.52 -19.32
CA GLY A 499 5.90 -19.26 -18.63
C GLY A 499 6.56 -19.08 -17.25
N ALA A 500 7.23 -20.09 -16.70
CA ALA A 500 7.97 -19.96 -15.44
C ALA A 500 9.44 -19.56 -15.68
N ASN A 501 9.96 -18.67 -14.84
CA ASN A 501 11.35 -18.19 -14.90
C ASN A 501 12.09 -18.28 -13.55
N ALA A 502 11.41 -18.74 -12.50
CA ALA A 502 12.00 -18.96 -11.20
C ALA A 502 11.44 -20.22 -10.54
N TYR A 503 12.33 -20.96 -9.88
CA TYR A 503 12.05 -22.26 -9.29
C TYR A 503 12.57 -22.35 -7.85
N ARG A 504 11.98 -23.25 -7.06
CA ARG A 504 12.51 -23.67 -5.76
C ARG A 504 12.29 -25.15 -5.55
N VAL A 505 13.26 -25.79 -4.90
CA VAL A 505 13.15 -27.17 -4.44
C VAL A 505 12.81 -27.18 -2.97
N GLU A 506 11.82 -27.98 -2.59
CA GLU A 506 11.57 -28.34 -1.20
C GLU A 506 11.85 -29.81 -0.99
N VAL A 507 12.53 -30.15 0.12
CA VAL A 507 12.77 -31.52 0.56
C VAL A 507 12.28 -31.64 1.99
N SER A 508 11.46 -32.64 2.31
CA SER A 508 10.79 -32.76 3.60
C SER A 508 10.74 -34.18 4.11
N ALA A 509 10.79 -34.35 5.43
CA ALA A 509 10.43 -35.60 6.09
C ALA A 509 8.90 -35.73 6.32
N ASP A 510 8.12 -34.71 5.95
CA ASP A 510 6.66 -34.68 6.00
C ASP A 510 6.11 -34.61 4.56
N PRO A 511 5.35 -35.62 4.07
CA PRO A 511 4.83 -35.63 2.71
C PRO A 511 3.82 -34.50 2.42
N THR A 512 3.29 -33.84 3.45
CA THR A 512 2.36 -32.72 3.30
C THR A 512 3.06 -31.36 3.18
N PHE A 513 4.35 -31.30 3.48
CA PHE A 513 5.18 -30.07 3.49
C PHE A 513 4.59 -28.94 4.36
N ARG A 514 3.75 -29.28 5.36
CA ARG A 514 3.12 -28.29 6.24
C ARG A 514 4.06 -27.87 7.36
N ASP A 515 4.92 -28.78 7.82
CA ASP A 515 5.90 -28.50 8.85
C ASP A 515 7.21 -27.92 8.28
N ARG A 516 7.42 -26.62 8.50
CA ARG A 516 8.64 -25.90 8.08
C ARG A 516 9.89 -26.34 8.85
N ASN A 517 9.75 -26.89 10.05
CA ASN A 517 10.89 -27.42 10.81
C ASN A 517 11.35 -28.78 10.26
N ARG A 518 10.52 -29.44 9.45
CA ARG A 518 10.84 -30.72 8.79
C ARG A 518 11.09 -30.58 7.29
N THR A 519 11.17 -29.34 6.80
CA THR A 519 11.32 -29.03 5.37
C THR A 519 12.57 -28.18 5.16
N PHE A 520 13.43 -28.61 4.23
CA PHE A 520 14.48 -27.82 3.62
C PHE A 520 13.93 -27.11 2.39
N VAL A 521 14.39 -25.88 2.15
CA VAL A 521 14.00 -25.07 1.00
C VAL A 521 15.27 -24.55 0.34
N SER A 522 15.43 -24.79 -0.96
CA SER A 522 16.56 -24.26 -1.72
C SER A 522 16.49 -22.73 -1.83
N PRO A 523 17.63 -22.07 -2.14
CA PRO A 523 17.61 -20.76 -2.78
C PRO A 523 16.71 -20.73 -4.02
N GLU A 524 16.30 -19.54 -4.43
CA GLU A 524 15.57 -19.36 -5.69
C GLU A 524 16.49 -19.61 -6.89
N ILE A 525 16.04 -20.44 -7.81
CA ILE A 525 16.77 -20.87 -9.00
C ILE A 525 16.15 -20.17 -10.19
N LEU A 526 16.88 -19.21 -10.76
CA LEU A 526 16.44 -18.50 -11.95
C LEU A 526 16.77 -19.35 -13.19
N SER A 527 15.84 -19.44 -14.13
CA SER A 527 16.06 -20.17 -15.37
C SER A 527 15.30 -19.52 -16.53
N THR A 528 15.95 -19.48 -17.69
CA THR A 528 15.38 -19.05 -18.97
C THR A 528 15.16 -20.24 -19.91
N ALA A 529 15.26 -21.46 -19.40
CA ALA A 529 15.06 -22.68 -20.17
C ALA A 529 13.65 -22.72 -20.78
N ALA A 530 13.56 -23.13 -22.04
CA ALA A 530 12.27 -23.33 -22.70
C ALA A 530 11.48 -24.44 -22.01
N GLY A 531 10.14 -24.32 -22.02
CA GLY A 531 9.26 -25.34 -21.47
C GLY A 531 9.60 -26.75 -21.99
N GLY A 532 9.63 -27.74 -21.10
CA GLY A 532 10.03 -29.10 -21.43
C GLY A 532 11.54 -29.34 -21.50
N SER A 533 12.39 -28.32 -21.30
CA SER A 533 13.85 -28.51 -21.19
C SER A 533 14.27 -28.86 -19.76
N PRO A 534 15.28 -29.72 -19.56
CA PRO A 534 15.73 -30.07 -18.21
C PRO A 534 16.39 -28.87 -17.50
N VAL A 535 16.07 -28.70 -16.22
CA VAL A 535 16.69 -27.77 -15.28
C VAL A 535 17.13 -28.57 -14.06
N SER A 536 18.26 -28.22 -13.46
CA SER A 536 18.76 -28.89 -12.26
C SER A 536 19.33 -27.92 -11.24
N THR A 537 19.37 -28.36 -9.99
CA THR A 537 20.14 -27.70 -8.93
C THR A 537 21.64 -27.94 -9.12
N GLU A 538 22.45 -27.16 -8.42
CA GLU A 538 23.78 -27.61 -8.01
C GLU A 538 23.66 -28.78 -7.00
N ARG A 539 24.79 -29.38 -6.60
CA ARG A 539 24.78 -30.42 -5.56
C ARG A 539 24.31 -29.82 -4.23
N LEU A 540 23.25 -30.38 -3.67
CA LEU A 540 22.67 -29.96 -2.39
C LEU A 540 23.01 -30.97 -1.29
N ASN A 541 23.48 -30.46 -0.16
CA ASN A 541 23.72 -31.26 1.04
C ASN A 541 22.48 -31.25 1.94
N ILE A 542 21.63 -32.26 1.77
CA ILE A 542 20.41 -32.48 2.54
C ILE A 542 20.72 -33.00 3.95
N GLU A 543 21.86 -33.68 4.14
CA GLU A 543 22.29 -34.09 5.48
C GLU A 543 22.44 -32.86 6.40
N THR A 544 23.21 -31.87 5.98
CA THR A 544 23.38 -30.61 6.74
C THR A 544 22.12 -29.75 6.69
N GLY A 545 21.44 -29.68 5.54
CA GLY A 545 20.28 -28.81 5.33
C GLY A 545 18.99 -29.26 6.04
N LEU A 546 18.88 -30.55 6.37
CA LEU A 546 17.66 -31.13 6.94
C LEU A 546 17.94 -32.18 8.03
N LEU A 547 18.71 -33.23 7.72
CA LEU A 547 18.82 -34.39 8.60
C LEU A 547 19.50 -34.06 9.92
N ALA A 548 20.54 -33.22 9.92
CA ALA A 548 21.24 -32.74 11.10
C ALA A 548 20.29 -32.03 12.08
N ARG A 549 19.42 -31.15 11.56
CA ARG A 549 18.40 -30.46 12.36
C ARG A 549 17.39 -31.43 12.97
N LEU A 550 17.11 -32.53 12.30
CA LEU A 550 16.16 -33.56 12.75
C LEU A 550 16.80 -34.65 13.61
N GLY A 551 18.12 -34.65 13.79
CA GLY A 551 18.84 -35.71 14.50
C GLY A 551 18.87 -37.05 13.75
N LEU A 552 18.81 -37.02 12.42
CA LEU A 552 18.71 -38.20 11.55
C LEU A 552 19.96 -38.44 10.68
N VAL A 553 21.09 -37.83 11.03
CA VAL A 553 22.36 -37.97 10.30
C VAL A 553 22.81 -39.43 10.32
N GLY A 554 23.27 -39.94 9.17
CA GLY A 554 23.72 -41.33 9.00
C GLY A 554 22.58 -42.35 8.87
N GLN A 555 21.34 -41.99 9.21
CA GLN A 555 20.21 -42.91 9.15
C GLN A 555 19.65 -43.04 7.73
N ARG A 556 19.13 -44.23 7.41
CA ARG A 556 18.28 -44.44 6.23
C ARG A 556 16.92 -43.78 6.47
N VAL A 557 16.60 -42.73 5.72
CA VAL A 557 15.38 -41.93 5.88
C VAL A 557 14.67 -41.80 4.54
N THR A 558 13.36 -41.99 4.55
CA THR A 558 12.50 -41.65 3.41
C THR A 558 12.16 -40.16 3.43
N LEU A 559 12.47 -39.46 2.35
CA LEU A 559 12.25 -38.04 2.16
C LEU A 559 11.34 -37.80 0.95
N TYR A 560 10.61 -36.71 0.99
CA TYR A 560 9.75 -36.23 -0.08
C TYR A 560 10.33 -34.96 -0.67
N TRP A 561 10.32 -34.80 -1.98
CA TRP A 561 10.78 -33.60 -2.64
C TRP A 561 9.80 -33.13 -3.71
N ARG A 562 9.74 -31.82 -3.89
CA ARG A 562 8.90 -31.17 -4.90
C ARG A 562 9.55 -29.91 -5.41
N VAL A 563 9.11 -29.46 -6.58
CA VAL A 563 9.61 -28.23 -7.19
C VAL A 563 8.45 -27.28 -7.39
N GLY A 564 8.66 -26.04 -6.97
CA GLY A 564 7.75 -24.92 -7.17
C GLY A 564 8.22 -24.10 -8.36
N ALA A 565 7.29 -23.70 -9.23
CA ALA A 565 7.55 -22.82 -10.37
C ALA A 565 6.74 -21.52 -10.25
N ARG A 566 7.33 -20.39 -10.67
CA ARG A 566 6.64 -19.09 -10.76
C ARG A 566 7.17 -18.24 -11.90
N ASN A 567 6.38 -17.26 -12.31
CA ASN A 567 6.84 -16.12 -13.09
C ASN A 567 7.08 -14.92 -12.16
N LEU A 568 8.29 -14.37 -12.15
CA LEU A 568 8.66 -13.22 -11.33
C LEU A 568 7.90 -11.93 -11.66
N ASN A 569 7.32 -11.83 -12.86
CA ASN A 569 6.52 -10.68 -13.28
C ASN A 569 5.07 -10.74 -12.77
N ASP A 570 4.64 -11.89 -12.23
CA ASP A 570 3.29 -12.01 -11.68
C ASP A 570 3.16 -11.18 -10.40
N ASN A 571 2.02 -10.50 -10.25
CA ASN A 571 1.71 -9.72 -9.07
C ASN A 571 0.29 -10.09 -8.58
N PRO A 572 0.17 -10.79 -7.44
CA PRO A 572 1.21 -11.00 -6.42
C PRO A 572 2.06 -12.29 -6.58
N GLY A 573 1.81 -13.08 -7.62
CA GLY A 573 2.41 -14.41 -7.85
C GLY A 573 1.38 -15.54 -7.68
N PRO A 574 1.79 -16.82 -7.76
CA PRO A 574 0.90 -17.94 -7.51
C PRO A 574 0.27 -17.93 -6.12
N VAL A 575 -0.83 -18.66 -5.95
CA VAL A 575 -1.47 -18.87 -4.65
C VAL A 575 -0.43 -19.44 -3.66
N PRO A 576 -0.31 -18.88 -2.44
CA PRO A 576 0.70 -19.33 -1.49
C PRO A 576 0.46 -20.79 -1.08
N GLY A 577 1.50 -21.61 -1.20
CA GLY A 577 1.49 -23.00 -0.77
C GLY A 577 1.64 -23.17 0.75
N PRO A 578 1.67 -24.42 1.24
CA PRO A 578 1.96 -24.72 2.64
C PRO A 578 3.23 -24.00 3.10
N GLY A 579 3.09 -23.13 4.10
CA GLY A 579 4.19 -22.34 4.65
C GLY A 579 4.57 -21.06 3.89
N GLY A 580 3.67 -20.53 3.05
CA GLY A 580 3.63 -19.11 2.65
C GLY A 580 4.38 -18.75 1.37
N LEU A 581 5.11 -19.68 0.76
CA LEU A 581 5.81 -19.44 -0.50
C LEU A 581 4.84 -19.50 -1.69
N ARG A 582 4.94 -18.53 -2.60
CA ARG A 582 4.10 -18.38 -3.79
C ARG A 582 4.71 -19.05 -5.02
N TYR A 583 4.44 -20.33 -5.18
CA TYR A 583 4.83 -21.14 -6.34
C TYR A 583 3.71 -22.13 -6.68
N VAL A 584 3.60 -22.49 -7.96
CA VAL A 584 2.84 -23.67 -8.38
C VAL A 584 3.70 -24.90 -8.12
N TRP A 585 3.30 -25.72 -7.15
CA TRP A 585 4.08 -26.86 -6.70
C TRP A 585 3.76 -28.13 -7.49
N SER A 586 4.80 -28.90 -7.84
CA SER A 586 4.66 -30.25 -8.39
C SER A 586 4.02 -31.21 -7.38
N ARG A 587 3.54 -32.36 -7.89
CA ARG A 587 3.37 -33.54 -7.05
C ARG A 587 4.73 -33.92 -6.46
N PRO A 588 4.80 -34.31 -5.17
CA PRO A 588 6.07 -34.69 -4.59
C PRO A 588 6.49 -36.07 -5.10
N PHE A 589 7.80 -36.22 -5.32
CA PHE A 589 8.44 -37.51 -5.38
C PHE A 589 9.02 -37.90 -4.02
N GLU A 590 9.24 -39.18 -3.83
CA GLU A 590 9.79 -39.83 -2.66
C GLU A 590 11.14 -40.44 -3.02
N PHE A 591 12.10 -40.40 -2.11
CA PHE A 591 13.34 -41.19 -2.21
C PHE A 591 13.83 -41.57 -0.82
N THR A 592 14.68 -42.58 -0.74
CA THR A 592 15.30 -43.03 0.51
C THR A 592 16.80 -42.78 0.47
N THR A 593 17.34 -42.22 1.54
CA THR A 593 18.77 -41.95 1.66
C THR A 593 19.56 -43.23 1.86
N GLN A 594 20.81 -43.27 1.39
CA GLN A 594 21.73 -44.34 1.79
C GLN A 594 22.04 -44.25 3.29
N GLU A 595 22.28 -45.40 3.92
CA GLU A 595 22.85 -45.44 5.26
C GLU A 595 24.32 -45.05 5.17
N LEU A 596 24.73 -44.03 5.93
CA LEU A 596 26.12 -43.59 5.97
C LEU A 596 26.70 -43.97 7.34
N PRO A 597 27.97 -44.43 7.41
CA PRO A 597 28.60 -44.69 8.69
C PRO A 597 28.55 -43.42 9.57
N PRO A 598 28.37 -43.55 10.88
CA PRO A 598 28.30 -42.41 11.78
C PRO A 598 29.56 -41.55 11.63
N PRO A 599 29.43 -40.21 11.70
CA PRO A 599 30.60 -39.33 11.63
C PRO A 599 31.62 -39.69 12.73
N PRO A 600 32.92 -39.61 12.43
CA PRO A 600 34.00 -40.00 13.35
C PRO A 600 34.06 -39.14 14.62
#